data_AF-A0A3A3FGV6-F1
#
_entry.id   AF-A0A3A3FGV6-F1
#
_cell.length_a   1.000
_cell.length_b   1.000
_cell.length_c   1.000
_cell.angle_alpha   90.00
_cell.angle_beta   90.00
_cell.angle_gamma   90.00
#
_symmetry.space_group_name_H-M   'P 1'
#
loop_
_entity.id
_entity.type
_entity.pdbx_description
1 polymer ?
#
loop_
_entity_poly.entity_id
_entity_poly.type
_entity_poly.pdbx_seq_one_letter_code
_entity_poly.pdbx_strand_id
1 'polypeptide(L)' 'MPRSISTVVSSKPDGFINVPVSQATRQGLHELKESMGVASQAEVIEKAVAIMLAIQKIARN' A
#
# COMPACT_ATOMS: atom_id res chain seq x y z
N MET A 1 34.77 -2.08 -14.67
CA MET A 1 33.56 -2.95 -14.59
C MET A 1 32.35 -2.07 -14.28
N PRO A 2 31.33 -1.99 -15.14
CA PRO A 2 30.14 -1.18 -14.88
C PRO A 2 29.26 -1.84 -13.80
N ARG A 3 28.80 -1.06 -12.82
CA ARG A 3 27.91 -1.50 -11.74
C ARG A 3 26.53 -1.79 -12.32
N SER A 4 26.00 -2.98 -12.03
CA SER A 4 24.64 -3.37 -12.38
C SER A 4 23.66 -2.46 -11.63
N ILE A 5 22.92 -1.63 -12.37
CA ILE A 5 21.85 -0.79 -11.81
C ILE A 5 20.69 -1.73 -11.51
N SER A 6 20.45 -2.01 -10.22
CA SER A 6 19.28 -2.74 -9.77
C SER A 6 18.03 -2.02 -10.28
N THR A 7 17.29 -2.69 -11.15
CA THR A 7 15.99 -2.24 -11.65
C THR A 7 15.07 -2.00 -10.46
N VAL A 8 14.78 -0.73 -10.20
CA VAL A 8 13.72 -0.31 -9.28
C VAL A 8 12.45 -0.96 -9.80
N VAL A 9 11.85 -1.86 -9.03
CA VAL A 9 10.56 -2.46 -9.37
C VAL A 9 9.59 -1.30 -9.47
N SER A 10 9.20 -0.96 -10.70
CA SER A 10 8.26 0.13 -10.95
C SER A 10 6.97 -0.21 -10.21
N SER A 11 6.56 0.65 -9.27
CA SER A 11 5.23 0.64 -8.63
C SER A 11 4.16 1.06 -9.64
N LYS A 12 4.11 0.36 -10.79
CA LYS A 12 3.12 0.64 -11.82
C LYS A 12 1.81 0.05 -11.31
N PRO A 13 0.72 0.85 -11.24
CA PRO A 13 -0.57 0.32 -10.87
C PRO A 13 -0.96 -0.85 -11.79
N ASP A 14 -1.30 -2.00 -11.22
CA ASP A 14 -1.69 -3.22 -11.95
C ASP A 14 -3.21 -3.27 -12.23
N GLY A 15 -4.00 -2.48 -11.51
CA GLY A 15 -5.44 -2.41 -11.70
C GLY A 15 -6.15 -1.68 -10.56
N PHE A 16 -7.48 -1.79 -10.54
CA PHE A 16 -8.33 -1.22 -9.49
C PHE A 16 -9.09 -2.30 -8.74
N ILE A 17 -9.25 -2.10 -7.43
CA ILE A 17 -10.14 -2.89 -6.58
C ILE A 17 -11.44 -2.09 -6.42
N ASN A 18 -12.49 -2.49 -7.14
CA ASN A 18 -13.82 -1.88 -7.04
C ASN A 18 -14.60 -2.52 -5.89
N VAL A 19 -14.33 -2.10 -4.67
CA VAL A 19 -14.99 -2.60 -3.46
C VAL A 19 -15.86 -1.51 -2.85
N PRO A 20 -17.17 -1.77 -2.63
CA PRO A 20 -18.01 -0.84 -1.90
C PRO A 20 -17.56 -0.77 -0.44
N VAL A 21 -17.45 0.45 0.09
CA VAL A 21 -17.07 0.70 1.49
C VAL A 21 -18.04 1.67 2.13
N SER A 22 -18.11 1.65 3.46
CA SER A 22 -18.89 2.63 4.22
C SER A 22 -18.30 4.03 4.11
N GLN A 23 -19.11 5.06 4.39
CA GLN A 23 -18.64 6.45 4.46
C GLN A 23 -17.56 6.63 5.53
N ALA A 24 -17.72 5.98 6.69
CA ALA A 24 -16.75 6.02 7.78
C ALA A 24 -15.39 5.46 7.34
N THR A 25 -15.39 4.33 6.62
CA THR A 25 -14.17 3.74 6.06
C THR A 25 -13.51 4.67 5.05
N ARG A 26 -14.29 5.30 4.17
CA ARG A 26 -13.77 6.25 3.18
C ARG A 26 -13.12 7.47 3.82
N GLN A 27 -13.73 8.00 4.87
CA GLN A 27 -13.21 9.11 5.66
C GLN A 27 -11.92 8.70 6.38
N GLY A 28 -11.90 7.54 7.03
CA GLY A 28 -10.70 7.02 7.67
C GLY A 28 -9.53 6.81 6.70
N LEU A 29 -9.78 6.35 5.47
CA LEU A 29 -8.74 6.27 4.43
C LEU A 29 -8.18 7.65 4.05
N HIS A 30 -9.01 8.69 4.08
CA HIS A 30 -8.56 10.05 3.83
C HIS A 30 -7.63 10.56 4.93
N GLU A 31 -8.03 10.38 6.19
CA GLU A 31 -7.24 10.76 7.36
C GLU A 31 -5.91 9.99 7.43
N LEU A 32 -5.94 8.69 7.11
CA LEU A 32 -4.72 7.88 7.01
C LEU A 32 -3.79 8.35 5.91
N LYS A 33 -4.32 8.76 4.75
CA LYS A 33 -3.51 9.32 3.66
C LYS A 33 -2.75 10.57 4.13
N GLU A 34 -3.43 11.48 4.82
CA GLU A 34 -2.82 12.72 5.33
C GLU A 34 -1.78 12.44 6.42
N SER A 35 -2.13 11.61 7.40
CA SER A 35 -1.24 11.28 8.53
C SER A 35 -0.01 10.48 8.10
N MET A 36 -0.11 9.63 7.07
CA MET A 36 1.02 8.91 6.50
C MET A 36 1.85 9.75 5.52
N GLY A 37 1.37 10.93 5.11
CA GLY A 37 2.04 11.79 4.15
C GLY A 37 2.18 11.15 2.75
N VAL A 38 1.21 10.31 2.36
CA VAL A 38 1.27 9.54 1.10
C VAL A 38 0.44 10.20 -0.01
N ALA A 39 0.75 9.87 -1.26
CA ALA A 39 0.18 10.57 -2.41
C ALA A 39 -1.29 10.22 -2.65
N SER A 40 -1.75 9.04 -2.23
CA SER A 40 -3.10 8.55 -2.52
C SER A 40 -3.65 7.60 -1.46
N GLN A 41 -4.99 7.46 -1.43
CA GLN A 41 -5.65 6.43 -0.61
C GLN A 41 -5.30 5.00 -1.08
N ALA A 42 -4.98 4.81 -2.36
CA ALA A 42 -4.51 3.52 -2.87
C ALA A 42 -3.17 3.13 -2.24
N GLU A 43 -2.26 4.10 -2.11
CA GLU A 43 -0.96 3.88 -1.46
C GLU A 43 -1.11 3.52 0.03
N VAL A 44 -2.09 4.09 0.73
CA VAL A 44 -2.45 3.68 2.11
C VAL A 44 -2.80 2.19 2.14
N ILE A 45 -3.67 1.75 1.22
CA ILE A 45 -4.12 0.35 1.14
C ILE A 45 -2.94 -0.57 0.82
N GLU A 46 -2.10 -0.23 -0.14
CA GLU A 46 -0.92 -1.05 -0.50
C GLU A 46 0.04 -1.22 0.70
N LYS A 47 0.33 -0.14 1.43
CA LYS A 47 1.17 -0.20 2.63
C LYS A 47 0.51 -1.02 3.73
N ALA A 48 -0.79 -0.86 3.97
CA ALA A 48 -1.52 -1.64 4.96
C ALA A 48 -1.49 -3.14 4.64
N VAL A 49 -1.70 -3.53 3.38
CA VAL A 49 -1.60 -4.93 2.94
C VAL A 49 -0.18 -5.47 3.15
N ALA A 50 0.85 -4.72 2.78
CA ALA A 50 2.24 -5.12 2.99
C ALA A 50 2.56 -5.37 4.47
N ILE A 51 2.11 -4.48 5.36
CA ILE A 51 2.27 -4.63 6.82
C ILE A 51 1.55 -5.88 7.32
N MET A 52 0.28 -6.09 6.92
CA MET A 52 -0.49 -7.26 7.36
C MET A 52 0.14 -8.57 6.89
N LEU A 53 0.66 -8.62 5.65
CA LEU A 53 1.38 -9.79 5.14
C LEU A 53 2.68 -10.03 5.89
N ALA A 54 3.42 -8.98 6.27
CA ALA A 54 4.63 -9.10 7.08
C ALA A 54 4.31 -9.68 8.47
N ILE A 55 3.28 -9.15 9.15
CA ILE A 55 2.81 -9.67 10.44
C ILE A 55 2.39 -11.14 10.30
N GLN A 56 1.61 -11.48 9.28
CA GLN A 56 1.15 -12.85 9.04
C GLN A 56 2.31 -13.82 8.79
N LYS A 57 3.36 -13.38 8.09
CA LYS A 57 4.56 -14.18 7.85
C LYS A 57 5.32 -14.44 9.15
N ILE A 58 5.43 -13.44 10.02
CA ILE A 58 6.06 -13.58 11.33
C ILE A 58 5.25 -14.52 12.22
N ALA A 59 3.92 -14.38 12.25
CA ALA A 59 3.06 -15.17 13.13
C ALA A 59 2.93 -16.66 12.74
N ARG A 60 3.26 -17.03 11.49
CA ARG A 60 3.26 -18.43 11.03
C ARG A 60 4.58 -19.16 11.24
N ASN A 61 5.65 -18.43 11.53
CA ASN A 61 6.98 -18.96 11.83
C ASN A 61 7.18 -19.07 13.35
#